data_AF-A0A7V8YL67-F1
#
_entry.id   AF-A0A7V8YL67-F1
#
_cell.length_a   1.000
_cell.length_b   1.000
_cell.length_c   1.000
_cell.angle_alpha   90.00
_cell.angle_beta   90.00
_cell.angle_gamma   90.00
#
_symmetry.space_group_name_H-M   'P 1'
#
loop_
_entity.id
_entity.type
_entity.pdbx_description
1 polymer ?
#
loop_
_entity_poly.entity_id
_entity_poly.type
_entity_poly.pdbx_seq_one_letter_code
_entity_poly.pdbx_strand_id
1 'polypeptide(L)'
;MKPDLVWEQGGRPVAVVDAKYKRETPAGYPDADLYQMLAYCTALALPRGHLVYAQGGVEPARHVVRHTRIEIVCHALNLALPPAALLAAVARLAEELVAVDTAAT
;
A
#
# COMPACT_ATOMS: atom_id res chain seq x y z
N MET A 1 -14.85 6.45 -7.05
CA MET A 1 -13.44 5.98 -7.11
C MET A 1 -13.46 4.50 -6.73
N LYS A 2 -12.69 3.63 -7.37
CA LYS A 2 -12.71 2.18 -7.10
C LYS A 2 -11.27 1.70 -6.89
N PRO A 3 -10.89 1.20 -5.71
CA PRO A 3 -9.58 0.58 -5.50
C PRO A 3 -9.41 -0.67 -6.37
N ASP A 4 -8.17 -1.05 -6.64
CA ASP A 4 -7.87 -2.31 -7.32
C ASP A 4 -8.22 -3.52 -6.44
N LEU A 5 -7.90 -3.45 -5.15
CA LEU A 5 -8.16 -4.51 -4.18
C LEU A 5 -8.62 -3.94 -2.83
N VAL A 6 -9.71 -4.50 -2.33
CA VAL A 6 -10.11 -4.37 -0.92
C VAL A 6 -10.09 -5.76 -0.32
N TRP A 7 -9.30 -5.95 0.73
CA TRP A 7 -9.30 -7.19 1.50
C TRP A 7 -10.32 -7.08 2.62
N GLU A 8 -11.25 -8.03 2.69
CA GLU A 8 -12.32 -8.05 3.68
C GLU A 8 -12.24 -9.29 4.56
N GLN A 9 -12.53 -9.12 5.86
CA GLN A 9 -12.74 -10.22 6.79
C GLN A 9 -14.13 -10.08 7.41
N GLY A 10 -14.97 -11.11 7.24
CA GLY A 10 -16.35 -11.07 7.73
C GLY A 10 -17.19 -9.91 7.13
N GLY A 11 -16.92 -9.54 5.87
CA GLY A 11 -17.59 -8.43 5.17
C GLY A 11 -17.16 -7.03 5.65
N ARG A 12 -16.06 -6.92 6.39
CA ARG A 12 -15.47 -5.65 6.80
C ARG A 12 -14.14 -5.43 6.09
N PRO A 13 -13.92 -4.30 5.43
CA PRO A 13 -12.61 -3.92 4.92
C PRO A 13 -11.57 -3.94 6.04
N VAL A 14 -10.44 -4.58 5.79
CA VAL A 14 -9.28 -4.61 6.70
C VAL A 14 -8.01 -4.08 6.04
N ALA A 15 -7.94 -4.09 4.71
CA ALA A 15 -6.87 -3.45 3.95
C ALA A 15 -7.40 -2.95 2.60
N VAL A 16 -6.81 -1.87 2.11
CA VAL A 16 -7.02 -1.37 0.75
C VAL A 16 -5.68 -1.25 0.05
N VAL A 17 -5.64 -1.74 -1.18
CA VAL A 17 -4.43 -1.81 -2.00
C VAL A 17 -4.72 -1.28 -3.39
N ASP A 18 -3.78 -0.52 -3.92
CA ASP A 18 -3.81 -0.06 -5.31
C ASP A 18 -2.42 -0.28 -5.93
N ALA A 19 -2.38 -0.90 -7.10
CA ALA A 19 -1.15 -1.35 -7.73
C ALA A 19 -0.84 -0.49 -8.96
N LYS A 20 0.39 0.02 -9.04
CA LYS A 20 0.82 0.93 -10.09
C LYS A 20 1.97 0.33 -10.89
N TYR A 21 1.75 0.16 -12.19
CA TYR A 21 2.82 -0.11 -13.16
C TYR A 21 3.45 1.21 -13.62
N LYS A 22 4.15 1.88 -12.71
CA LYS A 22 4.87 3.14 -12.95
C LYS A 22 6.22 3.08 -12.25
N ARG A 23 7.24 3.64 -12.88
CA ARG A 23 8.53 3.91 -12.22
C ARG A 23 8.42 5.19 -11.42
N GLU A 24 9.02 5.20 -10.24
CA GLU A 24 9.19 6.43 -9.47
C GLU A 24 9.94 7.46 -10.33
N THR A 25 9.49 8.70 -10.29
CA THR A 25 10.19 9.81 -10.96
C THR A 25 11.17 10.44 -9.97
N PRO A 26 12.14 11.26 -10.40
CA PRO A 26 12.99 12.01 -9.47
C PRO A 26 12.22 12.89 -8.48
N ALA A 27 10.94 13.18 -8.75
CA ALA A 27 10.03 13.89 -7.85
C ALA A 27 9.40 12.99 -6.76
N GLY A 28 9.74 11.69 -6.72
CA GLY A 28 9.17 10.71 -5.80
C GLY A 28 7.88 10.05 -6.32
N TYR A 29 7.06 9.57 -5.38
CA TYR A 29 5.72 9.05 -5.66
C TYR A 29 4.80 10.17 -6.15
N PRO A 30 3.94 9.94 -7.15
CA PRO A 30 3.01 10.96 -7.62
C PRO A 30 2.04 11.34 -6.50
N ASP A 31 2.00 12.63 -6.12
CA ASP A 31 1.07 13.15 -5.10
C ASP A 31 -0.39 12.70 -5.33
N ALA A 32 -0.78 12.54 -6.60
CA ALA A 32 -2.10 12.05 -6.99
C ALA A 32 -2.44 10.65 -6.44
N ASP A 33 -1.46 9.74 -6.37
CA ASP A 33 -1.65 8.39 -5.84
C ASP A 33 -1.86 8.45 -4.31
N LEU A 34 -1.13 9.33 -3.62
CA LEU A 34 -1.28 9.56 -2.16
C LEU A 34 -2.66 10.14 -1.82
N TYR A 35 -3.12 11.15 -2.56
CA TYR A 35 -4.45 11.72 -2.36
C TYR A 35 -5.57 10.72 -2.69
N GLN A 36 -5.38 9.90 -3.72
CA GLN A 36 -6.31 8.82 -4.03
C GLN A 36 -6.39 7.79 -2.89
N MET A 37 -5.24 7.38 -2.34
CA MET A 37 -5.20 6.43 -1.23
C MET A 37 -5.81 7.01 0.06
N LEU A 38 -5.59 8.30 0.34
CA LEU A 38 -6.25 9.00 1.43
C LEU A 38 -7.78 8.96 1.28
N ALA A 39 -8.30 9.17 0.08
CA ALA A 39 -9.74 9.10 -0.19
C ALA A 39 -10.28 7.68 0.04
N TYR A 40 -9.54 6.64 -0.35
CA TYR A 40 -9.90 5.25 -0.10
C TYR A 40 -9.93 4.92 1.39
N CYS A 41 -8.88 5.27 2.12
CA CYS A 41 -8.80 5.04 3.57
C CYS A 41 -9.94 5.74 4.31
N THR A 42 -10.25 6.98 3.92
CA THR A 42 -11.37 7.74 4.47
C THR A 42 -12.72 7.07 4.18
N ALA A 43 -12.96 6.64 2.95
CA ALA A 43 -14.22 6.01 2.55
C ALA A 43 -14.45 4.63 3.20
N LEU A 44 -13.36 3.88 3.43
CA LEU A 44 -13.41 2.53 4.00
C LEU A 44 -13.19 2.50 5.51
N ALA A 45 -13.00 3.66 6.15
CA ALA A 45 -12.64 3.81 7.57
C ALA A 45 -11.39 2.99 7.98
N LEU A 46 -10.39 2.94 7.09
CA LEU A 46 -9.13 2.23 7.33
C LEU A 46 -8.05 3.19 7.85
N PRO A 47 -7.27 2.82 8.88
CA PRO A 47 -6.17 3.63 9.37
C PRO A 47 -4.92 3.53 8.49
N ARG A 48 -4.89 2.58 7.55
CA ARG A 48 -3.74 2.32 6.69
C ARG A 48 -4.17 1.97 5.27
N GLY A 49 -3.45 2.49 4.29
CA GLY A 49 -3.60 2.18 2.88
C GLY A 49 -2.28 1.81 2.23
N HIS A 50 -2.32 0.96 1.20
CA HIS A 50 -1.11 0.36 0.62
C HIS A 50 -1.03 0.64 -0.88
N LEU A 51 0.04 1.30 -1.30
CA LEU A 51 0.36 1.49 -2.72
C LEU A 51 1.47 0.51 -3.09
N VAL A 52 1.30 -0.22 -4.19
CA VAL A 52 2.29 -1.19 -4.66
C VAL A 52 2.84 -0.77 -6.01
N TYR A 53 4.13 -0.43 -6.06
CA TYR A 53 4.82 0.00 -7.26
C TYR A 53 5.72 -1.09 -7.83
N ALA A 54 5.67 -1.29 -9.14
CA ALA A 54 6.60 -2.17 -9.85
C ALA A 54 7.99 -1.52 -9.94
N GLN A 55 8.92 -1.84 -9.01
CA GLN A 55 10.24 -1.19 -8.91
C GLN A 55 11.33 -2.12 -8.37
N GLY A 56 12.56 -1.97 -8.86
CA GLY A 56 13.75 -2.57 -8.26
C GLY A 56 14.48 -1.62 -7.29
N GLY A 57 14.79 -2.11 -6.09
CA GLY A 57 15.89 -1.60 -5.25
C GLY A 57 15.68 -0.29 -4.49
N VAL A 58 14.45 0.21 -4.33
CA VAL A 58 14.16 1.39 -3.50
C VAL A 58 13.44 0.98 -2.22
N GLU A 59 13.78 1.66 -1.13
CA GLU A 59 13.19 1.42 0.18
C GLU A 59 11.72 1.83 0.20
N PRO A 60 10.84 1.02 0.80
CA PRO A 60 9.45 1.39 1.04
C PRO A 60 9.34 2.73 1.76
N ALA A 61 8.40 3.58 1.32
CA ALA A 61 8.13 4.85 1.99
C ALA A 61 6.86 4.77 2.84
N ARG A 62 6.84 5.53 3.93
CA ARG A 62 5.68 5.65 4.82
C ARG A 62 5.30 7.11 4.95
N HIS A 63 4.04 7.42 4.67
CA HIS A 63 3.49 8.76 4.76
C HIS A 63 2.37 8.79 5.80
N VAL A 64 2.57 9.51 6.89
CA VAL A 64 1.50 9.79 7.85
C VAL A 64 0.82 11.10 7.44
N VAL A 65 -0.46 11.02 7.11
CA VAL A 65 -1.21 12.19 6.64
C VAL A 65 -1.55 13.09 7.82
N ARG A 66 -1.05 14.33 7.78
CA ARG A 66 -1.27 15.33 8.84
C ARG A 66 -2.76 15.53 9.12
N HIS A 67 -3.08 15.76 10.40
CA HIS A 67 -4.46 15.96 10.89
C HIS A 67 -5.38 14.73 10.73
N THR A 68 -4.80 13.56 10.45
CA THR A 68 -5.48 12.27 10.45
C THR A 68 -4.61 11.25 11.19
N ARG A 69 -5.13 10.03 11.37
CA ARG A 69 -4.32 8.87 11.78
C ARG A 69 -4.03 7.92 10.62
N ILE A 70 -4.23 8.39 9.38
CA ILE A 70 -4.08 7.55 8.19
C ILE A 70 -2.60 7.49 7.81
N GLU A 71 -2.09 6.27 7.75
CA GLU A 71 -0.77 5.94 7.20
C GLU A 71 -0.90 5.39 5.79
N ILE A 72 -0.12 5.91 4.85
CA ILE A 72 0.00 5.37 3.49
C ILE A 72 1.37 4.72 3.37
N VAL A 73 1.38 3.42 3.11
CA VAL A 73 2.61 2.64 2.92
C VAL A 73 2.81 2.39 1.43
N CYS A 74 3.93 2.87 0.91
CA CYS A 74 4.36 2.66 -0.47
C CYS A 74 5.35 1.50 -0.52
N HIS A 75 4.95 0.41 -1.17
CA HIS A 75 5.72 -0.81 -1.37
C HIS A 75 6.39 -0.79 -2.74
N ALA A 76 7.66 -1.16 -2.79
CA ALA A 76 8.39 -1.42 -4.03
C ALA A 76 8.47 -2.94 -4.27
N LEU A 77 7.92 -3.41 -5.39
CA LEU A 77 7.97 -4.81 -5.80
C LEU A 77 8.91 -5.00 -7.00
N ASN A 78 10.03 -5.67 -6.78
CA ASN A 78 11.04 -5.89 -7.82
C ASN A 78 10.63 -7.01 -8.79
N LEU A 79 10.03 -6.60 -9.91
CA LEU A 79 9.60 -7.52 -10.97
C LEU A 79 10.75 -8.14 -11.77
N ALA A 80 12.00 -7.71 -11.56
CA ALA A 80 13.18 -8.31 -12.20
C ALA A 80 13.71 -9.55 -11.45
N LEU A 81 13.13 -9.88 -10.29
CA LEU A 81 13.49 -11.08 -9.55
C LEU A 81 13.09 -12.36 -10.28
N PRO A 82 13.80 -13.47 -10.09
CA PRO A 82 13.34 -14.78 -10.53
C PRO A 82 11.94 -15.12 -9.97
N PRO A 83 11.10 -15.89 -10.68
CA PRO A 83 9.70 -16.12 -10.29
C PRO A 83 9.50 -16.57 -8.84
N ALA A 84 10.33 -17.49 -8.34
CA ALA A 84 10.24 -17.96 -6.96
C ALA A 84 10.52 -16.85 -5.93
N ALA A 85 11.50 -15.99 -6.20
CA ALA A 85 11.83 -14.86 -5.33
C ALA A 85 10.78 -13.75 -5.39
N LEU A 86 10.19 -13.52 -6.57
CA LEU A 86 9.07 -12.59 -6.72
C LEU A 86 7.83 -13.05 -5.94
N LEU A 87 7.48 -14.34 -6.04
CA LEU A 87 6.38 -14.92 -5.27
C LEU A 87 6.62 -14.81 -3.75
N ALA A 88 7.85 -15.04 -3.29
CA ALA A 88 8.21 -14.83 -1.89
C ALA A 88 8.10 -13.36 -1.45
N ALA A 89 8.41 -12.41 -2.33
CA ALA A 89 8.21 -10.99 -2.06
C ALA A 89 6.73 -10.62 -1.96
N VAL A 90 5.89 -11.17 -2.83
CA VAL A 90 4.42 -10.99 -2.77
C VAL A 90 3.84 -11.58 -1.49
N ALA A 91 4.31 -12.75 -1.05
CA ALA A 91 3.88 -13.36 0.21
C ALA A 91 4.19 -12.46 1.42
N ARG A 92 5.41 -11.93 1.52
CA ARG A 92 5.80 -10.99 2.58
C ARG A 92 4.96 -9.71 2.53
N LEU A 93 4.70 -9.17 1.35
CA LEU A 93 3.82 -8.01 1.19
C LEU A 93 2.43 -8.32 1.75
N ALA A 94 1.86 -9.47 1.40
CA ALA A 94 0.55 -9.89 1.91
C ALA A 94 0.51 -10.02 3.44
N GLU A 95 1.59 -10.52 4.07
CA GLU A 95 1.73 -10.56 5.53
C GLU A 95 1.74 -9.14 6.13
N GLU A 96 2.43 -8.19 5.50
CA GLU A 96 2.44 -6.79 5.93
C GLU A 96 1.09 -6.09 5.77
N LEU A 97 0.31 -6.44 4.73
CA LEU A 97 -1.04 -5.89 4.53
C LEU A 97 -1.98 -6.22 5.69
N VAL A 98 -1.83 -7.42 6.26
CA VAL A 98 -2.72 -7.93 7.32
C VAL A 98 -2.16 -7.72 8.73
N ALA A 99 -0.90 -7.27 8.84
CA ALA A 99 -0.30 -6.91 10.11
C ALA A 99 -1.01 -5.68 10.70
N VAL A 100 -1.98 -5.95 11.59
CA VAL A 100 -2.67 -4.91 12.36
C VAL A 100 -1.65 -4.26 13.29
N ASP A 101 -1.56 -2.93 13.22
CA ASP A 101 -0.82 -2.18 14.23
C ASP A 101 -1.57 -2.33 15.57
N THR A 102 -1.03 -3.11 16.49
CA THR A 102 -1.59 -3.34 17.83
C THR A 102 -1.59 -2.08 18.72
N ALA A 103 -1.10 -0.94 18.22
CA ALA A 103 -0.98 0.30 18.97
C ALA A 103 -2.17 1.25 18.74
N ALA A 104 -3.35 0.92 19.28
CA ALA A 104 -4.37 1.91 19.65
C ALA A 104 -5.39 1.29 20.61
N THR A 105 -5.03 1.21 21.89
CA THR A 105 -5.99 1.21 23.01
C THR A 105 -5.92 2.58 23.68
#